data_AF-A0A0G4GJA6-F1
#
_entry.id   AF-A0A0G4GJA6-F1
#
_cell.length_a   1.000
_cell.length_b   1.000
_cell.length_c   1.000
_cell.angle_alpha   90.00
_cell.angle_beta   90.00
_cell.angle_gamma   90.00
#
_symmetry.space_group_name_H-M   'P 1'
#
loop_
_entity.id
_entity.type
_entity.pdbx_description
1 polymer ?
#
loop_
_entity_poly.entity_id
_entity_poly.type
_entity_poly.pdbx_seq_one_letter_code
_entity_poly.pdbx_strand_id
1 'polypeptide(L)'
;MAVCWAGTSTASFANHQQHQQQEKHECGISVSDVPQDLAPTVAEYVRSYSQLAALIDAHPTQFNPTVILHILIRLLPVVVEAVFGALVEVPIPQLAMDVAAAAPMASSLRRGALSRFLLPLLMRVLGVLLPIVGLGSFLMRVIPRLPLPAALSHGCRMAVAIEQLSRHLKMLEGGGGLSRWRPHLELLYHMRRKRPVVLGDEHFSAFGSREAFIGESEAVQQRRVLSRVATFRDLGKQICLMYGNYIRLHAGWAWRLPTILAAPSPLFPNAFDPADPPTELMAWTYATYSSMVAFLLATRPSDAAQWGAGAAVFDRKPRWSEGHERLVVLGSEAVVEGNVAVIRLDDWDDHQFVDVTTTESAPHDQTRSAAMGLLGEHLLSEV
;
A
#
# COMPACT_ATOMS: atom_id res chain seq x y z
N MET A 1 16.56 8.31 -75.86
CA MET A 1 15.53 9.36 -75.99
C MET A 1 16.01 10.58 -75.22
N ALA A 2 16.17 11.70 -75.94
CA ALA A 2 16.45 13.04 -75.40
C ALA A 2 15.28 13.49 -74.49
N VAL A 3 15.41 14.45 -73.57
CA VAL A 3 15.62 15.90 -73.82
C VAL A 3 16.22 16.57 -72.57
N CYS A 4 17.08 17.57 -72.83
CA CYS A 4 17.76 18.46 -71.87
C CYS A 4 16.99 19.77 -71.58
N TRP A 5 17.62 20.59 -70.72
CA TRP A 5 17.49 22.04 -70.41
C TRP A 5 16.87 22.32 -69.02
N ALA A 6 17.56 22.88 -68.01
CA ALA A 6 18.44 24.06 -67.85
C ALA A 6 17.72 25.34 -67.40
N GLY A 7 18.30 26.02 -66.40
CA GLY A 7 17.95 27.36 -65.89
C GLY A 7 17.29 27.32 -64.50
N THR A 8 17.54 28.18 -63.51
CA THR A 8 18.50 29.29 -63.24
C THR A 8 18.20 29.76 -61.81
N SER A 9 19.20 30.26 -61.08
CA SER A 9 19.09 30.87 -59.73
C SER A 9 18.21 32.13 -59.69
N THR A 10 17.56 32.43 -58.54
CA THR A 10 17.69 33.70 -57.78
C THR A 10 16.83 33.73 -56.50
N ALA A 11 17.34 34.44 -55.50
CA ALA A 11 16.89 34.53 -54.11
C ALA A 11 15.59 35.34 -53.89
N SER A 12 14.90 35.11 -52.77
CA SER A 12 14.22 36.22 -52.04
C SER A 12 13.84 35.84 -50.60
N PHE A 13 14.24 36.73 -49.69
CA PHE A 13 13.66 37.08 -48.38
C PHE A 13 12.27 36.54 -48.05
N ALA A 14 12.13 35.92 -46.87
CA ALA A 14 11.00 36.12 -45.94
C ALA A 14 11.16 35.25 -44.69
N ASN A 15 11.77 35.77 -43.62
CA ASN A 15 11.73 35.14 -42.29
C ASN A 15 11.31 36.17 -41.24
N HIS A 16 10.08 36.67 -41.39
CA HIS A 16 9.51 37.69 -40.49
C HIS A 16 7.99 37.57 -40.26
N GLN A 17 7.40 36.40 -40.50
CA GLN A 17 5.92 36.27 -40.46
C GLN A 17 5.37 35.17 -39.54
N GLN A 18 6.21 34.52 -38.72
CA GLN A 18 5.75 33.41 -37.86
C GLN A 18 5.59 33.78 -36.37
N HIS A 19 5.70 35.06 -36.00
CA HIS A 19 5.48 35.52 -34.62
C HIS A 19 4.22 36.38 -34.41
N GLN A 20 3.38 36.60 -35.43
CA GLN A 20 2.15 37.40 -35.29
C GLN A 20 0.84 36.61 -35.42
N GLN A 21 0.87 35.29 -35.64
CA GLN A 21 -0.36 34.49 -35.76
C GLN A 21 -0.82 33.81 -34.46
N GLN A 22 -0.06 33.89 -33.37
CA GLN A 22 -0.45 33.26 -32.09
C GLN A 22 -1.15 34.18 -31.09
N GLU A 23 -1.23 35.49 -31.34
CA GLU A 23 -1.91 36.44 -30.44
C GLU A 23 -3.36 36.77 -30.84
N LYS A 24 -3.88 36.21 -31.94
CA LYS A 24 -5.19 36.65 -32.50
C LYS A 24 -6.38 35.72 -32.25
N HIS A 25 -6.23 34.65 -31.47
CA HIS A 25 -7.29 33.64 -31.23
C HIS A 25 -7.57 33.30 -29.76
N GLU A 26 -7.36 34.24 -28.84
CA GLU A 26 -7.91 34.13 -27.48
C GLU A 26 -8.78 35.34 -27.15
N CYS A 27 -9.84 35.56 -27.94
CA CYS A 27 -11.00 36.31 -27.44
C CYS A 27 -11.83 35.35 -26.55
N GLY A 28 -11.24 34.92 -25.44
CA GLY A 28 -11.94 34.15 -24.42
C GLY A 28 -12.86 35.09 -23.67
N ILE A 29 -14.14 34.73 -23.54
CA ILE A 29 -15.09 35.43 -22.67
C ILE A 29 -14.49 35.44 -21.26
N SER A 30 -14.35 36.63 -20.66
CA SER A 30 -13.80 36.72 -19.32
C SER A 30 -14.73 36.01 -18.35
N VAL A 31 -14.15 35.27 -17.40
CA VAL A 31 -14.91 34.58 -16.36
C VAL A 31 -15.73 35.58 -15.51
N SER A 32 -15.28 36.83 -15.46
CA SER A 32 -15.97 37.96 -14.84
C SER A 32 -17.26 38.38 -15.56
N ASP A 33 -17.38 38.06 -16.85
CA ASP A 33 -18.54 38.42 -17.68
C ASP A 33 -19.67 37.39 -17.59
N VAL A 34 -19.46 36.27 -16.88
CA VAL A 34 -20.48 35.25 -16.65
C VAL A 34 -21.53 35.80 -15.68
N PRO A 35 -22.82 35.87 -16.06
CA PRO A 35 -23.89 36.28 -15.16
C PRO A 35 -23.93 35.42 -13.90
N GLN A 36 -24.18 36.06 -12.75
CA GLN A 36 -24.04 35.45 -11.44
C GLN A 36 -24.93 34.20 -11.27
N ASP A 37 -26.14 34.23 -11.84
CA ASP A 37 -27.13 33.15 -11.83
C ASP A 37 -26.73 31.94 -12.71
N LEU A 38 -25.83 32.14 -13.68
CA LEU A 38 -25.34 31.09 -14.57
C LEU A 38 -24.03 30.44 -14.09
N ALA A 39 -23.34 31.01 -13.10
CA ALA A 39 -22.06 30.52 -12.61
C ALA A 39 -22.08 29.03 -12.16
N PRO A 40 -23.12 28.51 -11.46
CA PRO A 40 -23.19 27.09 -11.13
C PRO A 40 -23.32 26.17 -12.35
N THR A 41 -24.06 26.62 -13.38
CA THR A 41 -24.26 25.87 -14.63
C THR A 41 -22.99 25.85 -15.46
N VAL A 42 -22.28 26.99 -15.55
CA VAL A 42 -20.98 27.10 -16.22
C VAL A 42 -19.92 26.25 -15.50
N ALA A 43 -20.01 26.13 -14.18
CA ALA A 43 -19.12 25.29 -13.39
C ALA A 43 -19.20 23.78 -13.76
N GLU A 44 -20.31 23.33 -14.35
CA GLU A 44 -20.45 21.95 -14.86
C GLU A 44 -19.57 21.67 -16.09
N TYR A 45 -19.15 22.72 -16.80
CA TYR A 45 -18.34 22.62 -18.02
C TYR A 45 -16.85 22.90 -17.76
N VAL A 46 -16.50 23.22 -16.52
CA VAL A 46 -15.12 23.45 -16.11
C VAL A 46 -14.32 22.15 -16.26
N ARG A 47 -13.23 22.20 -17.02
CA ARG A 47 -12.39 21.03 -17.32
C ARG A 47 -11.05 21.05 -16.60
N SER A 48 -10.73 22.12 -15.90
CA SER A 48 -9.48 22.24 -15.15
C SER A 48 -9.66 23.00 -13.84
N TYR A 49 -8.74 22.75 -12.90
CA TYR A 49 -8.73 23.48 -11.63
C TYR A 49 -8.39 24.96 -11.77
N SER A 50 -7.63 25.37 -12.78
CA SER A 50 -7.36 26.79 -13.02
C SER A 50 -8.61 27.54 -13.45
N GLN A 51 -9.46 26.92 -14.27
CA GLN A 51 -10.77 27.45 -14.63
C GLN A 51 -11.71 27.51 -13.42
N LEU A 52 -11.73 26.47 -12.57
CA LEU A 52 -12.53 26.47 -11.34
C LEU A 52 -12.10 27.58 -10.37
N ALA A 53 -10.79 27.75 -10.18
CA ALA A 53 -10.24 28.79 -9.32
C ALA A 53 -10.60 30.20 -9.81
N ALA A 54 -10.43 30.46 -11.11
CA ALA A 54 -10.82 31.73 -11.72
C ALA A 54 -12.33 32.00 -11.59
N LEU A 55 -13.16 30.96 -11.67
CA LEU A 55 -14.62 31.05 -11.52
C LEU A 55 -15.05 31.33 -10.07
N ILE A 56 -14.38 30.71 -9.09
CA ILE A 56 -14.60 30.98 -7.66
C ILE A 56 -14.16 32.41 -7.30
N ASP A 57 -13.02 32.87 -7.81
CA ASP A 57 -12.51 34.21 -7.54
C ASP A 57 -13.39 35.29 -8.17
N ALA A 58 -13.95 35.04 -9.36
CA ALA A 58 -14.89 35.94 -10.01
C ALA A 58 -16.26 36.01 -9.31
N HIS A 59 -16.72 34.91 -8.67
CA HIS A 59 -18.07 34.80 -8.09
C HIS A 59 -18.09 34.17 -6.69
N PRO A 60 -17.40 34.77 -5.69
CA PRO A 60 -17.14 34.12 -4.40
C PRO A 60 -18.39 33.79 -3.57
N THR A 61 -19.51 34.47 -3.80
CA THR A 61 -20.76 34.26 -3.05
C THR A 61 -21.66 33.16 -3.63
N GLN A 62 -21.41 32.71 -4.86
CA GLN A 62 -22.24 31.71 -5.57
C GLN A 62 -21.82 30.27 -5.25
N PHE A 63 -20.57 30.05 -4.89
CA PHE A 63 -20.03 28.72 -4.68
C PHE A 63 -20.19 28.28 -3.23
N ASN A 64 -21.34 27.65 -2.95
CA ASN A 64 -21.51 26.95 -1.68
C ASN A 64 -20.63 25.68 -1.63
N PRO A 65 -20.28 25.17 -0.44
CA PRO A 65 -19.44 23.99 -0.28
C PRO A 65 -19.98 22.74 -1.02
N THR A 66 -21.30 22.60 -1.13
CA THR A 66 -21.96 21.46 -1.80
C THR A 66 -21.71 21.47 -3.30
N VAL A 67 -21.82 22.63 -3.94
CA VAL A 67 -21.55 22.83 -5.38
C VAL A 67 -20.07 22.61 -5.67
N ILE A 68 -19.18 23.19 -4.86
CA ILE A 68 -17.73 22.97 -4.97
C ILE A 68 -17.41 21.48 -4.89
N LEU A 69 -17.96 20.77 -3.90
CA LEU A 69 -17.73 19.34 -3.72
C LEU A 69 -18.14 18.52 -4.94
N HIS A 70 -19.31 18.81 -5.52
CA HIS A 70 -19.79 18.10 -6.70
C HIS A 70 -18.87 18.30 -7.91
N ILE A 71 -18.35 19.52 -8.11
CA ILE A 71 -17.40 19.83 -9.19
C ILE A 71 -16.04 19.15 -8.94
N LEU A 72 -15.55 19.16 -7.69
CA LEU A 72 -14.30 18.49 -7.31
C LEU A 72 -14.38 16.97 -7.57
N ILE A 73 -15.51 16.34 -7.27
CA ILE A 73 -15.75 14.92 -7.56
C ILE A 73 -15.68 14.65 -9.07
N ARG A 74 -16.19 15.56 -9.92
CA ARG A 74 -16.14 15.41 -11.38
C ARG A 74 -14.77 15.68 -11.98
N LEU A 75 -13.98 16.59 -11.41
CA LEU A 75 -12.61 16.87 -11.85
C LEU A 75 -11.61 15.81 -11.35
N LEU A 76 -12.00 15.02 -10.36
CA LEU A 76 -11.17 13.98 -9.78
C LEU A 76 -10.58 13.01 -10.81
N PRO A 77 -11.35 12.40 -11.73
CA PRO A 77 -10.81 11.41 -12.64
C PRO A 77 -9.78 12.02 -13.60
N VAL A 78 -10.00 13.26 -14.04
CA VAL A 78 -9.06 14.00 -14.91
C VAL A 78 -7.71 14.21 -14.21
N VAL A 79 -7.73 14.42 -12.90
CA VAL A 79 -6.53 14.68 -12.09
C VAL A 79 -5.81 13.38 -11.76
N VAL A 80 -6.59 12.33 -11.46
CA VAL A 80 -6.04 10.98 -11.30
C VAL A 80 -5.38 10.54 -12.61
N GLU A 81 -6.04 10.74 -13.75
CA GLU A 81 -5.48 10.41 -15.07
C GLU A 81 -4.25 11.27 -15.41
N ALA A 82 -4.26 12.57 -15.13
CA ALA A 82 -3.09 13.43 -15.40
C ALA A 82 -1.89 13.14 -14.48
N VAL A 83 -2.14 12.78 -13.22
CA VAL A 83 -1.08 12.49 -12.24
C VAL A 83 -0.56 11.06 -12.40
N PHE A 84 -1.44 10.08 -12.54
CA PHE A 84 -1.09 8.67 -12.61
C PHE A 84 -0.84 8.19 -14.04
N GLY A 85 -1.55 8.72 -15.05
CA GLY A 85 -1.28 8.42 -16.47
C GLY A 85 0.12 8.87 -16.91
N ALA A 86 0.56 10.06 -16.47
CA ALA A 86 1.92 10.53 -16.71
C ALA A 86 3.00 9.75 -15.93
N LEU A 87 2.63 9.00 -14.89
CA LEU A 87 3.53 8.09 -14.15
C LEU A 87 3.59 6.69 -14.78
N VAL A 88 2.61 6.32 -15.59
CA VAL A 88 2.53 5.02 -16.29
C VAL A 88 3.19 5.11 -17.68
N GLU A 89 3.24 6.28 -18.31
CA GLU A 89 4.04 6.54 -19.52
C GLU A 89 5.45 7.05 -19.16
N VAL A 90 6.26 6.22 -18.51
CA VAL A 90 7.72 6.38 -18.55
C VAL A 90 8.26 5.33 -19.52
N PRO A 91 8.65 5.68 -20.76
CA PRO A 91 9.32 4.74 -21.63
C PRO A 91 10.67 4.40 -21.00
N ILE A 92 10.91 3.11 -20.82
CA ILE A 92 12.20 2.54 -20.44
C ILE A 92 13.24 3.06 -21.44
N PRO A 93 14.27 3.84 -21.05
CA PRO A 93 15.31 4.20 -21.98
C PRO A 93 16.24 2.99 -22.14
N GLN A 94 16.30 2.48 -23.38
CA GLN A 94 17.36 1.58 -23.82
C GLN A 94 18.71 2.30 -23.65
N LEU A 95 19.60 1.68 -22.88
CA LEU A 95 21.00 2.06 -22.74
C LEU A 95 21.80 1.52 -23.94
N ALA A 96 22.24 2.40 -24.84
CA ALA A 96 23.46 2.21 -25.66
C ALA A 96 23.87 3.51 -26.40
N MET A 97 25.08 4.01 -26.09
CA MET A 97 26.02 4.90 -26.84
C MET A 97 25.43 6.20 -27.46
N ASP A 98 25.98 7.41 -27.30
CA ASP A 98 27.38 7.79 -27.51
C ASP A 98 27.64 9.27 -27.06
N VAL A 99 28.90 9.66 -27.15
CA VAL A 99 29.62 10.88 -26.75
C VAL A 99 29.08 12.25 -27.28
N ALA A 100 29.18 13.25 -26.39
CA ALA A 100 29.34 14.73 -26.56
C ALA A 100 28.37 15.58 -27.42
N ALA A 101 27.72 16.55 -26.76
CA ALA A 101 27.75 17.98 -27.13
C ALA A 101 27.04 18.84 -26.07
N ALA A 102 27.67 19.93 -25.67
CA ALA A 102 27.15 20.92 -24.73
C ALA A 102 26.20 21.92 -25.42
N ALA A 103 25.05 22.22 -24.81
CA ALA A 103 24.31 23.48 -25.00
C ALA A 103 23.38 23.74 -23.80
N PRO A 104 23.27 24.98 -23.29
CA PRO A 104 22.42 25.33 -22.16
C PRO A 104 21.10 25.96 -22.61
N MET A 105 20.01 25.70 -21.87
CA MET A 105 19.02 26.69 -21.37
C MET A 105 17.56 26.20 -21.30
N ALA A 106 16.91 26.70 -20.24
CA ALA A 106 15.51 27.11 -20.16
C ALA A 106 14.40 26.02 -20.10
N SER A 107 14.25 25.37 -18.94
CA SER A 107 12.97 24.75 -18.55
C SER A 107 12.61 24.87 -17.05
N SER A 108 13.39 25.61 -16.25
CA SER A 108 13.20 25.66 -14.79
C SER A 108 12.15 26.68 -14.30
N LEU A 109 11.73 27.65 -15.12
CA LEU A 109 10.88 28.74 -14.64
C LEU A 109 9.38 28.41 -14.55
N ARG A 110 8.89 27.40 -15.29
CA ARG A 110 7.45 27.08 -15.36
C ARG A 110 6.97 26.09 -14.28
N ARG A 111 7.91 25.35 -13.66
CA ARG A 111 7.61 24.32 -12.66
C ARG A 111 7.30 24.90 -11.26
N GLY A 112 7.82 26.09 -10.96
CA GLY A 112 7.63 26.75 -9.65
C GLY A 112 6.29 27.49 -9.46
N ALA A 113 5.65 27.92 -10.55
CA ALA A 113 4.35 28.60 -10.47
C ALA A 113 3.20 27.61 -10.28
N LEU A 114 3.24 26.47 -10.98
CA LEU A 114 2.24 25.41 -10.84
C LEU A 114 2.27 24.77 -9.45
N SER A 115 3.44 24.59 -8.84
CA SER A 115 3.53 23.96 -7.52
C SER A 115 2.88 24.78 -6.40
N ARG A 116 2.84 26.11 -6.51
CA ARG A 116 2.25 26.98 -5.48
C ARG A 116 0.72 26.88 -5.43
N PHE A 117 0.07 26.60 -6.55
CA PHE A 117 -1.40 26.53 -6.63
C PHE A 117 -1.93 25.09 -6.66
N LEU A 118 -1.21 24.16 -7.29
CA LEU A 118 -1.61 22.74 -7.30
C LEU A 118 -1.43 22.07 -5.94
N LEU A 119 -0.40 22.42 -5.17
CA LEU A 119 -0.13 21.74 -3.90
C LEU A 119 -1.25 21.98 -2.87
N PRO A 120 -1.68 23.22 -2.56
CA PRO A 120 -2.77 23.45 -1.60
C PRO A 120 -4.10 22.83 -2.03
N LEU A 121 -4.34 22.79 -3.34
CA LEU A 121 -5.55 22.24 -3.91
C LEU A 121 -5.54 20.71 -3.92
N LEU A 122 -4.44 20.08 -4.33
CA LEU A 122 -4.20 18.64 -4.17
C LEU A 122 -4.35 18.25 -2.69
N MET A 123 -3.87 19.07 -1.76
CA MET A 123 -4.00 18.85 -0.32
C MET A 123 -5.45 18.88 0.17
N ARG A 124 -6.26 19.84 -0.30
CA ARG A 124 -7.70 19.89 0.03
C ARG A 124 -8.45 18.70 -0.59
N VAL A 125 -8.10 18.35 -1.82
CA VAL A 125 -8.70 17.24 -2.56
C VAL A 125 -8.33 15.91 -1.90
N LEU A 126 -7.08 15.68 -1.51
CA LEU A 126 -6.66 14.47 -0.79
C LEU A 126 -7.35 14.35 0.57
N GLY A 127 -7.44 15.46 1.33
CA GLY A 127 -8.11 15.49 2.63
C GLY A 127 -9.60 15.15 2.57
N VAL A 128 -10.26 15.44 1.45
CA VAL A 128 -11.68 15.13 1.20
C VAL A 128 -11.85 13.74 0.58
N LEU A 129 -10.96 13.34 -0.33
CA LEU A 129 -10.99 12.02 -0.99
C LEU A 129 -10.67 10.87 -0.08
N LEU A 130 -9.64 11.02 0.75
CA LEU A 130 -9.20 9.95 1.63
C LEU A 130 -10.40 9.37 2.40
N PRO A 131 -11.23 10.18 3.10
CA PRO A 131 -12.47 9.70 3.72
C PRO A 131 -13.48 9.06 2.74
N ILE A 132 -13.67 9.62 1.54
CA ILE A 132 -14.73 9.24 0.59
C ILE A 132 -14.42 7.93 -0.15
N VAL A 133 -13.17 7.67 -0.52
CA VAL A 133 -12.76 6.44 -1.22
C VAL A 133 -12.64 5.26 -0.23
N GLY A 134 -13.08 5.41 1.02
CA GLY A 134 -12.90 4.43 2.08
C GLY A 134 -11.44 4.27 2.55
N LEU A 135 -10.47 4.85 1.83
CA LEU A 135 -9.06 4.87 2.22
C LEU A 135 -8.81 5.62 3.52
N GLY A 136 -9.68 6.51 3.98
CA GLY A 136 -9.52 7.30 5.19
C GLY A 136 -9.84 6.51 6.45
N SER A 137 -10.81 5.60 6.38
CA SER A 137 -11.04 4.61 7.44
C SER A 137 -10.03 3.46 7.36
N PHE A 138 -9.54 3.13 6.16
CA PHE A 138 -8.59 2.05 5.91
C PHE A 138 -7.13 2.41 6.22
N LEU A 139 -6.67 3.60 5.82
CA LEU A 139 -5.36 4.16 6.18
C LEU A 139 -5.31 4.58 7.65
N MET A 140 -6.41 5.05 8.26
CA MET A 140 -6.44 5.25 9.74
C MET A 140 -6.48 3.93 10.52
N ARG A 141 -7.02 2.84 9.94
CA ARG A 141 -7.04 1.52 10.58
C ARG A 141 -5.76 0.71 10.39
N VAL A 142 -5.05 0.83 9.26
CA VAL A 142 -3.95 -0.12 8.93
C VAL A 142 -2.60 0.56 8.57
N ILE A 143 -2.56 1.84 8.17
CA ILE A 143 -1.33 2.51 7.70
C ILE A 143 -0.91 3.63 8.69
N PRO A 144 0.39 3.97 8.82
CA PRO A 144 0.92 4.68 9.98
C PRO A 144 0.21 6.00 10.27
N ARG A 145 -0.26 6.17 11.51
CA ARG A 145 -0.27 7.51 12.09
C ARG A 145 1.18 7.96 12.24
N LEU A 146 1.64 8.80 11.33
CA LEU A 146 2.79 9.64 11.57
C LEU A 146 2.50 10.44 12.85
N PRO A 147 3.41 10.48 13.83
CA PRO A 147 3.31 11.44 14.93
C PRO A 147 3.45 12.83 14.32
N LEU A 148 2.33 13.43 13.96
CA LEU A 148 2.29 14.80 13.49
C LEU A 148 2.49 15.68 14.74
N PRO A 149 3.62 16.42 14.86
CA PRO A 149 3.81 17.34 15.97
C PRO A 149 2.65 18.34 15.99
N ALA A 150 2.16 18.72 17.16
CA ALA A 150 1.05 19.67 17.34
C ALA A 150 1.26 21.03 16.59
N ALA A 151 2.48 21.31 16.16
CA ALA A 151 2.85 22.42 15.28
C ALA A 151 2.81 22.02 13.78
N LEU A 152 1.61 21.81 13.24
CA LEU A 152 1.35 21.65 11.80
C LEU A 152 0.93 22.96 11.11
N SER A 153 1.24 24.12 11.68
CA SER A 153 0.89 25.42 11.08
C SER A 153 1.79 25.85 9.90
N HIS A 154 2.78 25.04 9.49
CA HIS A 154 3.77 25.45 8.49
C HIS A 154 3.87 24.45 7.33
N GLY A 155 3.54 24.89 6.12
CA GLY A 155 3.46 24.06 4.89
C GLY A 155 4.70 23.22 4.58
N CYS A 156 5.90 23.62 5.01
CA CYS A 156 7.12 22.85 4.79
C CYS A 156 7.14 21.50 5.52
N ARG A 157 6.53 21.38 6.71
CA ARG A 157 6.51 20.11 7.47
C ARG A 157 5.54 19.10 6.87
N MET A 158 4.46 19.58 6.25
CA MET A 158 3.51 18.75 5.55
C MET A 158 4.12 18.17 4.26
N ALA A 159 4.90 18.97 3.53
CA ALA A 159 5.63 18.49 2.36
C ALA A 159 6.61 17.35 2.71
N VAL A 160 7.34 17.47 3.82
CA VAL A 160 8.22 16.40 4.32
C VAL A 160 7.43 15.14 4.69
N ALA A 161 6.28 15.27 5.35
CA ALA A 161 5.44 14.12 5.70
C ALA A 161 4.88 13.39 4.45
N ILE A 162 4.45 14.14 3.44
CA ILE A 162 3.99 13.58 2.15
C ILE A 162 5.13 12.87 1.43
N GLU A 163 6.32 13.47 1.43
CA GLU A 163 7.50 12.86 0.81
C GLU A 163 7.89 11.56 1.52
N GLN A 164 7.86 11.53 2.86
CA GLN A 164 8.10 10.32 3.64
C GLN A 164 7.05 9.24 3.33
N LEU A 165 5.76 9.58 3.38
CA LEU A 165 4.68 8.64 3.07
C LEU A 165 4.79 8.11 1.63
N SER A 166 5.08 8.97 0.66
CA SER A 166 5.26 8.58 -0.73
C SER A 166 6.46 7.65 -0.91
N ARG A 167 7.56 7.90 -0.18
CA ARG A 167 8.73 7.01 -0.18
C ARG A 167 8.40 5.65 0.44
N HIS A 168 7.69 5.62 1.57
CA HIS A 168 7.29 4.37 2.22
C HIS A 168 6.32 3.56 1.37
N LEU A 169 5.29 4.20 0.80
CA LEU A 169 4.37 3.54 -0.13
C LEU A 169 5.09 2.99 -1.35
N LYS A 170 6.00 3.76 -1.97
CA LYS A 170 6.83 3.26 -3.08
C LYS A 170 7.74 2.11 -2.69
N MET A 171 8.25 2.07 -1.46
CA MET A 171 9.02 0.92 -0.99
C MET A 171 8.11 -0.30 -0.82
N LEU A 172 6.95 -0.17 -0.19
CA LEU A 172 6.01 -1.28 -0.03
C LEU A 172 5.46 -1.78 -1.38
N GLU A 173 5.22 -0.88 -2.34
CA GLU A 173 4.79 -1.22 -3.70
C GLU A 173 5.91 -1.91 -4.49
N GLY A 174 7.12 -1.34 -4.49
CA GLY A 174 8.29 -1.94 -5.13
C GLY A 174 8.77 -3.24 -4.46
N GLY A 175 8.24 -3.53 -3.27
CA GLY A 175 8.55 -4.68 -2.45
C GLY A 175 7.53 -5.80 -2.47
N GLY A 176 6.59 -5.83 -3.43
CA GLY A 176 5.61 -6.92 -3.54
C GLY A 176 4.14 -6.53 -3.68
N GLY A 177 3.82 -5.24 -3.73
CA GLY A 177 2.43 -4.80 -3.78
C GLY A 177 1.77 -4.81 -2.40
N LEU A 178 1.07 -3.71 -2.10
CA LEU A 178 0.52 -3.44 -0.77
C LEU A 178 -0.49 -4.50 -0.28
N SER A 179 -1.17 -5.18 -1.20
CA SER A 179 -2.11 -6.26 -0.89
C SER A 179 -1.45 -7.46 -0.20
N ARG A 180 -0.17 -7.73 -0.47
CA ARG A 180 0.58 -8.84 0.15
C ARG A 180 1.13 -8.49 1.52
N TRP A 181 1.44 -7.22 1.73
CA TRP A 181 1.76 -6.68 3.05
C TRP A 181 0.54 -6.64 3.98
N ARG A 182 -0.66 -6.52 3.42
CA ARG A 182 -1.89 -6.31 4.18
C ARG A 182 -2.14 -7.37 5.28
N PRO A 183 -2.10 -8.70 5.03
CA PRO A 183 -2.30 -9.68 6.10
C PRO A 183 -1.31 -9.53 7.26
N HIS A 184 -0.05 -9.20 6.96
CA HIS A 184 0.98 -9.01 7.97
C HIS A 184 0.80 -7.72 8.77
N LEU A 185 0.43 -6.62 8.11
CA LEU A 185 0.17 -5.35 8.75
C LEU A 185 -1.11 -5.39 9.58
N GLU A 186 -2.15 -6.08 9.09
CA GLU A 186 -3.36 -6.36 9.84
C GLU A 186 -3.00 -7.18 11.08
N LEU A 187 -2.24 -8.28 10.94
CA LEU A 187 -1.77 -9.08 12.06
C LEU A 187 -1.00 -8.25 13.10
N LEU A 188 -0.09 -7.37 12.67
CA LEU A 188 0.63 -6.46 13.57
C LEU A 188 -0.29 -5.44 14.25
N TYR A 189 -1.17 -4.78 13.49
CA TYR A 189 -2.12 -3.78 14.00
C TYR A 189 -2.94 -4.37 15.14
N HIS A 190 -3.39 -5.57 14.84
CA HIS A 190 -4.09 -6.39 15.74
C HIS A 190 -3.24 -6.71 16.97
N MET A 191 -2.10 -7.42 16.85
CA MET A 191 -1.14 -7.76 17.93
C MET A 191 -0.79 -6.58 18.85
N ARG A 192 -0.86 -5.36 18.32
CA ARG A 192 -0.64 -4.11 19.08
C ARG A 192 -1.89 -3.60 19.79
N ARG A 193 -2.90 -4.43 20.02
CA ARG A 193 -4.20 -4.07 20.62
C ARG A 193 -4.94 -3.01 19.82
N LYS A 194 -5.07 -3.22 18.50
CA LYS A 194 -5.71 -2.29 17.56
C LYS A 194 -5.06 -0.90 17.57
N ARG A 195 -3.78 -0.82 17.93
CA ARG A 195 -3.00 0.42 17.84
C ARG A 195 -2.39 0.49 16.44
N PRO A 196 -2.43 1.66 15.76
CA PRO A 196 -1.85 1.82 14.44
C PRO A 196 -0.42 1.30 14.37
N VAL A 197 -0.12 0.53 13.32
CA VAL A 197 1.25 0.12 13.02
C VAL A 197 1.96 1.32 12.42
N VAL A 198 2.92 1.87 13.16
CA VAL A 198 3.75 2.97 12.67
C VAL A 198 5.02 2.41 12.07
N LEU A 199 5.14 2.45 10.75
CA LEU A 199 6.36 2.12 10.01
C LEU A 199 7.13 3.41 9.73
N GLY A 200 8.04 3.78 10.63
CA GLY A 200 8.99 4.87 10.43
C GLY A 200 10.28 4.42 9.73
N ASP A 201 11.15 5.39 9.43
CA ASP A 201 12.45 5.17 8.77
C ASP A 201 13.34 4.18 9.54
N GLU A 202 13.20 4.11 10.87
CA GLU A 202 13.89 3.14 11.72
C GLU A 202 13.58 1.68 11.36
N HIS A 203 12.39 1.39 10.84
CA HIS A 203 11.99 0.05 10.43
C HIS A 203 12.64 -0.33 9.09
N PHE A 204 12.72 0.62 8.17
CA PHE A 204 13.38 0.46 6.87
C PHE A 204 14.91 0.59 6.95
N SER A 205 15.45 1.14 8.04
CA SER A 205 16.89 1.19 8.28
C SER A 205 17.54 -0.20 8.36
N ALA A 206 16.75 -1.26 8.55
CA ALA A 206 17.20 -2.66 8.56
C ALA A 206 17.86 -3.12 7.24
N PHE A 207 17.74 -2.35 6.17
CA PHE A 207 18.33 -2.64 4.85
C PHE A 207 19.56 -1.79 4.56
N GLY A 208 19.83 -0.74 5.35
CA GLY A 208 20.95 0.19 5.15
C GLY A 208 20.75 1.17 3.99
N SER A 209 20.09 0.76 2.89
CA SER A 209 19.70 1.63 1.79
C SER A 209 18.40 1.17 1.11
N ARG A 210 17.87 2.01 0.21
CA ARG A 210 16.68 1.69 -0.59
C ARG A 210 16.98 0.62 -1.64
N GLU A 211 18.17 0.65 -2.23
CA GLU A 211 18.61 -0.32 -3.23
C GLU A 211 18.76 -1.70 -2.61
N ALA A 212 19.30 -1.76 -1.39
CA ALA A 212 19.36 -2.99 -0.61
C ALA A 212 17.97 -3.49 -0.21
N PHE A 213 16.99 -2.61 0.04
CA PHE A 213 15.61 -3.03 0.23
C PHE A 213 15.04 -3.66 -1.04
N ILE A 214 15.12 -2.96 -2.18
CA ILE A 214 14.57 -3.42 -3.47
C ILE A 214 15.25 -4.69 -3.98
N GLY A 215 16.54 -4.86 -3.69
CA GLY A 215 17.31 -6.03 -4.11
C GLY A 215 17.04 -7.32 -3.32
N GLU A 216 16.31 -7.23 -2.21
CA GLU A 216 15.92 -8.39 -1.40
C GLU A 216 14.56 -8.93 -1.87
N SER A 217 14.32 -10.23 -1.65
CA SER A 217 13.00 -10.81 -1.94
C SER A 217 11.92 -10.24 -1.01
N GLU A 218 10.68 -10.17 -1.48
CA GLU A 218 9.54 -9.67 -0.71
C GLU A 218 9.44 -10.33 0.67
N ALA A 219 9.56 -11.66 0.76
CA ALA A 219 9.56 -12.37 2.03
C ALA A 219 10.67 -11.88 3.00
N VAL A 220 11.88 -11.60 2.50
CA VAL A 220 12.97 -11.05 3.32
C VAL A 220 12.67 -9.61 3.72
N GLN A 221 12.08 -8.83 2.82
CA GLN A 221 11.68 -7.46 3.10
C GLN A 221 10.63 -7.40 4.22
N GLN A 222 9.53 -8.14 4.05
CA GLN A 222 8.48 -8.31 5.04
C GLN A 222 9.08 -8.77 6.37
N ARG A 223 9.89 -9.83 6.37
CA ARG A 223 10.57 -10.32 7.58
C ARG A 223 11.30 -9.22 8.34
N ARG A 224 12.20 -8.51 7.68
CA ARG A 224 13.08 -7.55 8.37
C ARG A 224 12.27 -6.36 8.89
N VAL A 225 11.27 -5.88 8.16
CA VAL A 225 10.36 -4.83 8.64
C VAL A 225 9.56 -5.34 9.85
N LEU A 226 8.91 -6.50 9.74
CA LEU A 226 8.12 -7.09 10.81
C LEU A 226 8.95 -7.33 12.08
N SER A 227 10.21 -7.75 11.95
CA SER A 227 11.11 -7.98 13.09
C SER A 227 11.35 -6.75 13.97
N ARG A 228 11.26 -5.56 13.38
CA ARG A 228 11.46 -4.27 14.07
C ARG A 228 10.19 -3.78 14.73
N VAL A 229 9.03 -4.12 14.17
CA VAL A 229 7.72 -3.73 14.71
C VAL A 229 7.25 -4.69 15.80
N ALA A 230 7.47 -6.00 15.61
CA ALA A 230 6.95 -7.06 16.46
C ALA A 230 7.87 -7.30 17.67
N THR A 231 7.50 -6.66 18.78
CA THR A 231 8.02 -7.02 20.10
C THR A 231 6.91 -7.63 20.94
N PHE A 232 7.20 -8.74 21.60
CA PHE A 232 6.27 -9.43 22.50
C PHE A 232 6.76 -9.32 23.94
N ARG A 233 5.85 -9.42 24.90
CA ARG A 233 6.21 -9.56 26.31
C ARG A 233 6.33 -11.03 26.67
N ASP A 234 7.51 -11.44 27.08
CA ASP A 234 7.79 -12.78 27.59
C ASP A 234 8.40 -12.64 28.98
N LEU A 235 7.74 -13.22 29.97
CA LEU A 235 8.09 -13.09 31.40
C LEU A 235 8.32 -11.63 31.83
N GLY A 236 7.50 -10.70 31.32
CA GLY A 236 7.59 -9.27 31.61
C GLY A 236 8.68 -8.50 30.86
N LYS A 237 9.54 -9.17 30.08
CA LYS A 237 10.54 -8.53 29.22
C LYS A 237 9.98 -8.35 27.82
N GLN A 238 10.22 -7.18 27.21
CA GLN A 238 9.93 -6.94 25.80
C GLN A 238 11.04 -7.57 24.96
N ILE A 239 10.66 -8.46 24.06
CA ILE A 239 11.59 -9.25 23.26
C ILE A 239 11.19 -9.12 21.79
N CYS A 240 12.19 -8.97 20.90
CA CYS A 240 11.96 -8.96 19.46
C CYS A 240 11.64 -10.38 18.96
N LEU A 241 10.64 -10.52 18.10
CA LEU A 241 10.31 -11.79 17.45
C LEU A 241 11.46 -12.34 16.60
N MET A 242 12.20 -11.43 15.97
CA MET A 242 13.28 -11.77 15.05
C MET A 242 14.50 -10.88 15.36
N TYR A 243 15.70 -11.41 15.10
CA TYR A 243 16.97 -10.71 15.24
C TYR A 243 17.74 -10.86 13.93
N GLY A 244 17.78 -9.78 13.15
CA GLY A 244 18.29 -9.82 11.78
C GLY A 244 17.50 -10.81 10.92
N ASN A 245 18.17 -11.85 10.44
CA ASN A 245 17.55 -12.91 9.64
C ASN A 245 17.06 -14.10 10.48
N TYR A 246 17.31 -14.10 11.79
CA TYR A 246 16.96 -15.21 12.66
C TYR A 246 15.62 -14.99 13.35
N ILE A 247 14.87 -16.07 13.50
CA ILE A 247 13.60 -16.14 14.22
C ILE A 247 13.83 -16.73 15.59
N ARG A 248 13.19 -16.14 16.60
CA ARG A 248 13.20 -16.69 17.94
C ARG A 248 12.15 -17.77 18.07
N LEU A 249 12.59 -18.98 18.40
CA LEU A 249 11.68 -20.07 18.71
C LEU A 249 11.25 -20.04 20.17
N HIS A 250 10.01 -20.42 20.42
CA HIS A 250 9.45 -20.53 21.77
C HIS A 250 10.19 -21.60 22.59
N ALA A 251 10.43 -22.79 22.01
CA ALA A 251 10.82 -23.99 22.75
C ALA A 251 12.29 -24.10 23.19
N GLY A 252 13.12 -23.05 23.07
CA GLY A 252 14.53 -23.21 23.43
C GLY A 252 15.42 -21.98 23.38
N TRP A 253 14.86 -20.77 23.39
CA TRP A 253 15.61 -19.50 23.35
C TRP A 253 16.60 -19.37 22.16
N ALA A 254 16.55 -20.30 21.21
CA ALA A 254 17.47 -20.37 20.10
C ALA A 254 16.95 -19.54 18.92
N TRP A 255 17.85 -18.74 18.38
CA TRP A 255 17.67 -18.02 17.13
C TRP A 255 17.92 -18.97 15.96
N ARG A 256 16.99 -19.05 15.02
CA ARG A 256 17.08 -19.96 13.87
C ARG A 256 16.80 -19.22 12.58
N LEU A 257 17.63 -19.49 11.58
CA LEU A 257 17.46 -18.94 10.24
C LEU A 257 16.47 -19.85 9.49
N PRO A 258 15.30 -19.34 9.09
CA PRO A 258 14.42 -20.10 8.19
C PRO A 258 15.09 -20.25 6.83
N THR A 259 14.89 -21.41 6.21
CA THR A 259 15.38 -21.69 4.85
C THR A 259 14.27 -21.38 3.87
N ILE A 260 14.48 -20.37 3.02
CA ILE A 260 13.53 -20.00 1.97
C ILE A 260 13.77 -20.92 0.77
N LEU A 261 12.73 -21.61 0.31
CA LEU A 261 12.82 -22.53 -0.82
C LEU A 261 12.61 -21.76 -2.13
N ALA A 262 13.58 -21.85 -3.04
CA ALA A 262 13.52 -21.18 -4.35
C ALA A 262 12.59 -21.88 -5.36
N ALA A 263 11.96 -22.99 -4.96
CA ALA A 263 11.13 -23.84 -5.81
C ALA A 263 9.89 -24.32 -5.03
N PRO A 264 8.84 -24.78 -5.72
CA PRO A 264 7.69 -25.41 -5.08
C PRO A 264 8.13 -26.54 -4.14
N SER A 265 7.54 -26.58 -2.95
CA SER A 265 7.74 -27.72 -2.06
C SER A 265 6.91 -28.91 -2.56
N PRO A 266 7.45 -30.14 -2.59
CA PRO A 266 6.65 -31.33 -2.91
C PRO A 266 5.50 -31.54 -1.92
N LEU A 267 5.58 -30.97 -0.72
CA LEU A 267 4.52 -31.02 0.30
C LEU A 267 3.36 -30.07 -0.01
N PHE A 268 3.60 -29.04 -0.83
CA PHE A 268 2.66 -27.99 -1.22
C PHE A 268 2.82 -27.65 -2.71
N PRO A 269 2.55 -28.59 -3.64
CA PRO A 269 2.86 -28.42 -5.06
C PRO A 269 2.07 -27.26 -5.71
N ASN A 270 0.91 -26.91 -5.16
CA ASN A 270 0.00 -25.91 -5.70
C ASN A 270 0.15 -24.52 -5.07
N ALA A 271 1.04 -24.33 -4.09
CA ALA A 271 1.12 -23.11 -3.28
C ALA A 271 2.36 -22.25 -3.58
N PHE A 272 3.05 -22.47 -4.70
CA PHE A 272 4.28 -21.74 -4.98
C PHE A 272 4.02 -20.35 -5.53
N ASP A 273 4.24 -19.35 -4.68
CA ASP A 273 4.39 -17.94 -5.06
C ASP A 273 5.87 -17.56 -4.90
N PRO A 274 6.59 -17.18 -5.97
CA PRO A 274 8.00 -16.77 -5.88
C PRO A 274 8.28 -15.64 -4.89
N ALA A 275 7.27 -14.81 -4.60
CA ALA A 275 7.39 -13.69 -3.68
C ALA A 275 6.87 -14.01 -2.25
N ASP A 276 6.12 -15.10 -2.09
CA ASP A 276 5.82 -15.71 -0.77
C ASP A 276 6.19 -17.20 -0.77
N PRO A 277 7.49 -17.52 -0.94
CA PRO A 277 7.95 -18.89 -1.19
C PRO A 277 7.74 -19.80 0.03
N PRO A 278 7.60 -21.12 -0.20
CA PRO A 278 7.64 -22.11 0.86
C PRO A 278 8.89 -21.95 1.71
N THR A 279 8.74 -22.15 3.01
CA THR A 279 9.81 -21.88 3.97
C THR A 279 9.97 -23.07 4.91
N GLU A 280 11.20 -23.47 5.18
CA GLU A 280 11.52 -24.51 6.17
C GLU A 280 12.04 -23.90 7.47
N LEU A 281 11.54 -24.39 8.60
CA LEU A 281 12.03 -24.04 9.93
C LEU A 281 11.80 -25.23 10.87
N MET A 282 12.85 -25.69 11.57
CA MET A 282 12.73 -26.78 12.55
C MET A 282 12.15 -28.10 12.02
N ALA A 283 12.54 -28.49 10.80
CA ALA A 283 11.99 -29.67 10.10
C ALA A 283 10.48 -29.58 9.77
N TRP A 284 9.89 -28.39 9.92
CA TRP A 284 8.59 -28.06 9.37
C TRP A 284 8.77 -27.34 8.05
N THR A 285 7.95 -27.70 7.08
CA THR A 285 7.77 -26.94 5.85
C THR A 285 6.46 -26.21 5.94
N TYR A 286 6.51 -24.91 5.72
CA TYR A 286 5.36 -24.03 5.68
C TYR A 286 5.00 -23.79 4.21
N ALA A 287 3.71 -23.79 3.90
CA ALA A 287 3.24 -23.59 2.54
C ALA A 287 3.78 -22.29 1.94
N THR A 288 3.85 -21.25 2.77
CA THR A 288 4.42 -19.96 2.42
C THR A 288 5.21 -19.35 3.58
N TYR A 289 5.98 -18.29 3.31
CA TYR A 289 6.71 -17.56 4.33
C TYR A 289 5.73 -16.87 5.31
N SER A 290 4.65 -16.30 4.78
CA SER A 290 3.56 -15.75 5.60
C SER A 290 2.95 -16.77 6.54
N SER A 291 2.76 -18.01 6.08
CA SER A 291 2.28 -19.12 6.92
C SER A 291 3.21 -19.36 8.10
N MET A 292 4.52 -19.43 7.86
CA MET A 292 5.51 -19.58 8.93
C MET A 292 5.40 -18.46 9.98
N VAL A 293 5.31 -17.20 9.54
CA VAL A 293 5.16 -16.06 10.46
C VAL A 293 3.86 -16.16 11.26
N ALA A 294 2.74 -16.51 10.62
CA ALA A 294 1.45 -16.69 11.28
C ALA A 294 1.50 -17.76 12.36
N PHE A 295 2.07 -18.94 12.09
CA PHE A 295 2.25 -20.00 13.09
C PHE A 295 3.09 -19.55 14.28
N LEU A 296 4.19 -18.84 14.03
CA LEU A 296 5.08 -18.34 15.09
C LEU A 296 4.41 -17.28 15.98
N LEU A 297 3.47 -16.53 15.42
CA LEU A 297 2.73 -15.50 16.13
C LEU A 297 1.52 -16.07 16.88
N ALA A 298 0.76 -16.96 16.24
CA ALA A 298 -0.46 -17.55 16.78
C ALA A 298 -0.21 -18.57 17.90
N THR A 299 0.97 -19.21 17.93
CA THR A 299 1.37 -20.12 19.02
C THR A 299 1.61 -19.42 20.36
N ARG A 300 1.34 -18.11 20.47
CA ARG A 300 1.33 -17.36 21.73
C ARG A 300 -0.09 -16.97 22.13
N PRO A 301 -0.69 -17.65 23.13
CA PRO A 301 -2.07 -17.44 23.55
C PRO A 301 -2.39 -16.01 24.02
N SER A 302 -1.39 -15.25 24.49
CA SER A 302 -1.60 -13.93 25.08
C SER A 302 -2.03 -12.84 24.10
N ASP A 303 -1.83 -13.05 22.79
CA ASP A 303 -2.03 -12.03 21.75
C ASP A 303 -3.04 -12.45 20.66
N ALA A 304 -3.76 -13.55 20.88
CA ALA A 304 -4.67 -14.12 19.88
C ALA A 304 -5.88 -13.22 19.54
N ALA A 305 -6.27 -12.23 20.37
CA ALA A 305 -7.55 -11.49 20.31
C ALA A 305 -7.78 -10.61 19.05
N GLN A 306 -6.94 -10.74 18.04
CA GLN A 306 -6.64 -9.63 17.16
C GLN A 306 -6.39 -10.15 15.73
N TRP A 307 -7.44 -10.41 14.98
CA TRP A 307 -7.36 -10.84 13.59
C TRP A 307 -8.55 -10.22 12.85
N GLY A 308 -8.31 -9.82 11.59
CA GLY A 308 -9.22 -9.00 10.80
C GLY A 308 -10.47 -9.76 10.36
N ALA A 309 -11.41 -9.04 9.74
CA ALA A 309 -12.62 -9.56 9.12
C ALA A 309 -12.41 -10.89 8.37
N GLY A 310 -13.09 -11.97 8.79
CA GLY A 310 -13.09 -13.27 8.11
C GLY A 310 -12.24 -14.37 8.75
N ALA A 311 -11.89 -15.38 7.95
CA ALA A 311 -11.08 -16.53 8.34
C ALA A 311 -9.80 -16.59 7.49
N ALA A 312 -8.65 -16.75 8.13
CA ALA A 312 -7.37 -17.01 7.46
C ALA A 312 -6.93 -18.45 7.74
N VAL A 313 -6.39 -19.14 6.73
CA VAL A 313 -5.93 -20.53 6.85
C VAL A 313 -4.44 -20.58 6.53
N PHE A 314 -3.66 -21.19 7.42
CA PHE A 314 -2.23 -21.39 7.25
C PHE A 314 -1.91 -22.86 7.42
N ASP A 315 -1.10 -23.40 6.51
CA ASP A 315 -0.77 -24.83 6.49
C ASP A 315 0.74 -25.03 6.70
N ARG A 316 1.09 -26.05 7.49
CA ARG A 316 2.45 -26.58 7.61
C ARG A 316 2.44 -28.10 7.67
N LYS A 317 3.54 -28.70 7.21
CA LYS A 317 3.74 -30.15 7.24
C LYS A 317 5.11 -30.47 7.86
N PRO A 318 5.20 -31.49 8.72
CA PRO A 318 6.49 -32.01 9.14
C PRO A 318 7.17 -32.66 7.93
N ARG A 319 8.50 -32.62 7.90
CA ARG A 319 9.27 -33.20 6.80
C ARG A 319 9.25 -34.73 6.75
N TRP A 320 8.89 -35.37 7.86
CA TRP A 320 9.11 -36.80 8.09
C TRP A 320 7.83 -37.62 8.27
N SER A 321 6.66 -37.01 8.18
CA SER A 321 5.39 -37.71 8.25
C SER A 321 4.38 -37.12 7.28
N GLU A 322 3.31 -37.85 7.02
CA GLU A 322 2.19 -37.39 6.19
C GLU A 322 1.28 -36.41 6.95
N GLY A 323 1.56 -36.21 8.24
CA GLY A 323 0.81 -35.33 9.11
C GLY A 323 0.68 -33.92 8.55
N HIS A 324 -0.42 -33.27 8.90
CA HIS A 324 -0.74 -31.95 8.41
C HIS A 324 -1.26 -31.08 9.54
N GLU A 325 -0.62 -29.93 9.74
CA GLU A 325 -1.08 -28.96 10.72
C GLU A 325 -1.65 -27.75 9.99
N ARG A 326 -2.92 -27.48 10.26
CA ARG A 326 -3.66 -26.34 9.74
C ARG A 326 -4.04 -25.41 10.89
N LEU A 327 -3.65 -24.16 10.74
CA LEU A 327 -4.03 -23.08 11.63
C LEU A 327 -5.10 -22.23 10.94
N VAL A 328 -6.32 -22.28 11.47
CA VAL A 328 -7.39 -21.38 11.06
C VAL A 328 -7.51 -20.28 12.08
N VAL A 329 -7.48 -19.03 11.63
CA VAL A 329 -7.70 -17.88 12.49
C VAL A 329 -8.97 -17.17 12.11
N LEU A 330 -9.91 -17.13 13.06
CA LEU A 330 -11.23 -16.53 12.94
C LEU A 330 -11.23 -15.14 13.56
N GLY A 331 -11.37 -14.13 12.71
CA GLY A 331 -11.46 -12.75 13.11
C GLY A 331 -12.75 -12.38 13.84
N SER A 332 -12.82 -11.12 14.24
CA SER A 332 -13.94 -10.58 15.01
C SER A 332 -15.30 -10.60 14.31
N GLU A 333 -15.36 -10.85 13.01
CA GLU A 333 -16.62 -11.00 12.28
C GLU A 333 -17.17 -12.43 12.36
N ALA A 334 -16.29 -13.42 12.53
CA ALA A 334 -16.67 -14.83 12.59
C ALA A 334 -17.04 -15.27 14.00
N VAL A 335 -16.46 -14.65 15.03
CA VAL A 335 -16.73 -14.98 16.45
C VAL A 335 -17.64 -13.94 17.08
N VAL A 336 -17.09 -12.79 17.47
CA VAL A 336 -17.78 -11.58 17.93
C VAL A 336 -16.84 -10.40 17.88
N GLU A 337 -17.39 -9.19 17.82
CA GLU A 337 -16.58 -7.97 17.75
C GLU A 337 -15.53 -7.92 18.88
N GLY A 338 -14.26 -7.84 18.49
CA GLY A 338 -13.13 -7.75 19.43
C GLY A 338 -12.58 -9.08 19.94
N ASN A 339 -13.19 -10.22 19.59
CA ASN A 339 -12.64 -11.54 19.89
C ASN A 339 -12.08 -12.22 18.64
N VAL A 340 -11.22 -13.19 18.88
CA VAL A 340 -10.67 -14.08 17.87
C VAL A 340 -10.61 -15.48 18.42
N ALA A 341 -10.82 -16.44 17.54
CA ALA A 341 -10.50 -17.83 17.78
C ALA A 341 -9.37 -18.28 16.83
N VAL A 342 -8.42 -19.00 17.38
CA VAL A 342 -7.39 -19.73 16.65
C VAL A 342 -7.72 -21.20 16.80
N ILE A 343 -8.02 -21.85 15.69
CA ILE A 343 -8.28 -23.28 15.61
C ILE A 343 -7.04 -23.91 15.00
N ARG A 344 -6.40 -24.77 15.77
CA ARG A 344 -5.31 -25.61 15.31
C ARG A 344 -5.85 -27.01 15.07
N LEU A 345 -5.73 -27.47 13.84
CA LEU A 345 -6.07 -28.81 13.40
C LEU A 345 -4.76 -29.53 13.15
N ASP A 346 -4.46 -30.54 13.96
CA ASP A 346 -3.35 -31.45 13.70
C ASP A 346 -3.94 -32.79 13.22
N ASP A 347 -3.68 -33.14 11.97
CA ASP A 347 -4.05 -34.43 11.38
C ASP A 347 -2.79 -35.30 11.35
N TRP A 348 -2.74 -36.32 12.20
CA TRP A 348 -1.67 -37.31 12.26
C TRP A 348 -2.21 -38.69 11.86
N ASP A 349 -1.34 -39.57 11.39
CA ASP A 349 -1.69 -40.87 10.78
C ASP A 349 -2.71 -41.71 11.58
N ASP A 350 -2.75 -41.59 12.91
CA ASP A 350 -3.62 -42.34 13.82
C ASP A 350 -4.54 -41.48 14.71
N HIS A 351 -4.47 -40.15 14.62
CA HIS A 351 -5.33 -39.26 15.42
C HIS A 351 -5.49 -37.87 14.81
N GLN A 352 -6.68 -37.31 14.99
CA GLN A 352 -6.97 -35.90 14.69
C GLN A 352 -7.11 -35.15 16.01
N PHE A 353 -6.38 -34.03 16.11
CA PHE A 353 -6.43 -33.16 17.28
C PHE A 353 -6.90 -31.78 16.88
N VAL A 354 -7.84 -31.23 17.64
CA VAL A 354 -8.40 -29.91 17.42
C VAL A 354 -8.24 -29.11 18.70
N ASP A 355 -7.39 -28.09 18.64
CA ASP A 355 -7.20 -27.13 19.73
C ASP A 355 -7.79 -25.79 19.34
N VAL A 356 -8.70 -25.28 20.17
CA VAL A 356 -9.36 -23.99 19.94
C VAL A 356 -8.96 -23.04 21.06
N THR A 357 -8.10 -22.09 20.72
CA THR A 357 -7.74 -20.99 21.61
C THR A 357 -8.55 -19.76 21.27
N THR A 358 -9.26 -19.18 22.23
CA THR A 358 -10.05 -17.96 22.02
C THR A 358 -9.78 -16.91 23.07
N THR A 359 -10.06 -15.66 22.69
CA THR A 359 -10.01 -14.52 23.61
C THR A 359 -11.37 -14.11 24.14
N GLU A 360 -12.42 -14.79 23.69
CA GLU A 360 -13.74 -14.70 24.32
C GLU A 360 -13.64 -15.16 25.79
N SER A 361 -14.18 -14.36 26.70
CA SER A 361 -14.27 -14.76 28.11
C SER A 361 -15.31 -15.86 28.27
N ALA A 362 -15.10 -16.79 29.21
CA ALA A 362 -16.09 -17.84 29.46
C ALA A 362 -17.45 -17.23 29.85
N PRO A 363 -18.58 -17.79 29.36
CA PRO A 363 -18.68 -18.99 28.51
C PRO A 363 -18.33 -18.74 27.02
N HIS A 364 -17.65 -19.70 26.38
CA HIS A 364 -17.10 -19.56 25.00
C HIS A 364 -18.11 -19.93 23.89
N ASP A 365 -19.38 -19.56 24.06
CA ASP A 365 -20.47 -20.04 23.20
C ASP A 365 -20.34 -19.54 21.75
N GLN A 366 -19.82 -18.33 21.54
CA GLN A 366 -19.67 -17.75 20.21
C GLN A 366 -18.52 -18.38 19.46
N THR A 367 -17.38 -18.56 20.12
CA THR A 367 -16.23 -19.31 19.59
C THR A 367 -16.64 -20.71 19.23
N ARG A 368 -17.36 -21.39 20.12
CA ARG A 368 -17.85 -22.75 19.86
C ARG A 368 -18.74 -22.75 18.62
N SER A 369 -19.72 -21.85 18.55
CA SER A 369 -20.63 -21.76 17.39
C SER A 369 -19.87 -21.48 16.08
N ALA A 370 -18.88 -20.58 16.11
CA ALA A 370 -18.06 -20.25 14.95
C ALA A 370 -17.18 -21.42 14.50
N ALA A 371 -16.52 -22.09 15.44
CA ALA A 371 -15.70 -23.27 15.17
C ALA A 371 -16.56 -24.42 14.62
N MET A 372 -17.74 -24.65 15.20
CA MET A 372 -18.70 -25.65 14.74
C MET A 372 -19.22 -25.35 13.33
N GLY A 373 -19.55 -24.09 13.04
CA GLY A 373 -19.98 -23.68 11.71
C GLY A 373 -18.90 -23.85 10.65
N LEU A 374 -17.63 -23.66 11.03
CA LEU A 374 -16.49 -23.78 10.12
C LEU A 374 -16.08 -25.25 9.89
N LEU A 375 -15.99 -26.03 10.96
CA LEU A 375 -15.48 -27.40 10.90
C LEU A 375 -16.58 -28.44 10.61
N GLY A 376 -17.84 -28.05 10.73
CA GLY A 376 -19.00 -28.93 10.61
C GLY A 376 -19.28 -29.72 11.89
N GLU A 377 -20.44 -30.39 11.92
CA GLU A 377 -20.88 -31.16 13.10
C GLU A 377 -20.09 -32.45 13.35
N HIS A 378 -19.31 -32.90 12.37
CA HIS A 378 -18.62 -34.19 12.41
C HIS A 378 -17.50 -34.30 13.45
N LEU A 379 -17.00 -33.17 13.98
CA LEU A 379 -15.95 -33.20 15.00
C LEU A 379 -16.46 -33.40 16.43
N LEU A 380 -17.79 -33.40 16.66
CA LEU A 380 -18.36 -33.59 18.01
C LEU A 380 -18.65 -35.04 18.37
N SER A 381 -18.47 -36.01 17.47
CA SER A 381 -18.65 -37.41 17.86
C SER A 381 -17.50 -37.95 18.72
N GLU A 382 -16.37 -37.22 18.80
CA GLU A 382 -15.14 -37.70 19.42
C GLU A 382 -14.51 -36.74 20.47
N VAL A 383 -15.14 -35.59 20.76
CA VAL A 383 -14.74 -34.63 21.81
C VAL A 383 -15.69 -34.71 22.99
#